data_AF-A0A183H6W5-F1
#
_entry.id   AF-A0A183H6W5-F1
#
_cell.length_a   1.000
_cell.length_b   1.000
_cell.length_c   1.000
_cell.angle_alpha   90.00
_cell.angle_beta   90.00
_cell.angle_gamma   90.00
#
_symmetry.space_group_name_H-M   'P 1'
#
loop_
_entity.id
_entity.type
_entity.pdbx_description
1 polymer ?
#
loop_
_entity_poly.entity_id
_entity_poly.type
_entity_poly.pdbx_seq_one_letter_code
_entity_poly.pdbx_strand_id
1 'polypeptide(L)'
;MTSFISRQFDSTEECLSAALSLADNIAMKSPIAIRGTKLALNYSRDHPIDDSIQFIRIWNQSQLQSDDLLRGSAAAFSKEKPKFNDI
;
A
#
# COMPACT_ATOMS: atom_id res chain seq x y z
N MET A 1 -12.25 15.67 17.12
CA MET A 1 -10.98 15.52 16.41
C MET A 1 -11.30 15.27 14.94
N THR A 2 -11.24 16.31 14.11
CA THR A 2 -11.64 16.24 12.69
C THR A 2 -10.44 15.78 11.86
N SER A 3 -10.35 14.48 11.54
CA SER A 3 -9.25 13.90 10.76
C SER A 3 -9.31 14.22 9.26
N PHE A 4 -9.28 15.50 8.89
CA PHE A 4 -9.18 15.92 7.49
C PHE A 4 -7.73 15.95 6.98
N ILE A 5 -6.78 16.28 7.87
CA ILE A 5 -5.34 16.30 7.59
C ILE A 5 -4.61 15.31 8.49
N SER A 6 -3.63 14.60 7.93
CA SER A 6 -2.84 13.61 8.68
C SER A 6 -1.65 14.23 9.42
N ARG A 7 -1.05 15.31 8.87
CA ARG A 7 0.12 16.00 9.40
C ARG A 7 0.10 17.48 9.00
N GLN A 8 0.69 18.35 9.82
CA GLN A 8 0.91 19.77 9.55
C GLN A 8 2.42 20.06 9.60
N PHE A 9 2.87 21.04 8.83
CA PHE A 9 4.26 21.49 8.72
C PHE A 9 4.32 23.01 8.78
N ASP A 10 5.49 23.55 9.13
CA ASP A 10 5.67 25.00 9.36
C ASP A 10 5.92 25.77 8.05
N SER A 11 6.29 25.06 6.97
CA SER A 11 6.50 25.64 5.64
C SER A 11 6.01 24.74 4.51
N THR A 12 5.82 25.35 3.34
CA THR A 12 5.47 24.64 2.10
C THR A 12 6.57 23.68 1.68
N GLU A 13 7.83 24.10 1.84
CA GLU A 13 9.02 23.33 1.52
C GLU A 13 9.12 22.06 2.37
N GLU A 14 8.88 22.17 3.68
CA GLU A 14 8.83 21.02 4.58
C GLU A 14 7.68 20.08 4.25
N CYS A 15 6.50 20.61 3.95
CA CYS A 15 5.34 19.82 3.56
C CYS A 15 5.63 19.02 2.27
N LEU A 16 6.21 19.67 1.26
CA LEU A 16 6.57 19.02 0.00
C LEU A 16 7.64 17.94 0.21
N SER A 17 8.68 18.23 0.99
CA SER A 17 9.72 17.26 1.33
C SER A 17 9.15 16.03 2.04
N ALA A 18 8.27 16.23 3.01
CA ALA A 18 7.62 15.15 3.74
C ALA A 18 6.62 14.34 2.88
N ALA A 19 5.95 15.00 1.92
CA ALA A 19 5.05 14.35 0.96
C ALA A 19 5.83 13.48 -0.04
N LEU A 20 6.94 13.98 -0.58
CA LEU A 20 7.82 13.22 -1.48
C LEU A 20 8.46 12.04 -0.75
N SER A 21 8.95 12.25 0.47
CA SER A 21 9.49 11.16 1.30
C SER A 21 8.47 10.05 1.57
N LEU A 22 7.19 10.43 1.76
CA LEU A 22 6.10 9.48 1.90
C LEU A 22 5.82 8.75 0.58
N ALA A 23 5.82 9.46 -0.55
CA ALA A 23 5.65 8.87 -1.87
C ALA A 23 6.74 7.83 -2.17
N ASP A 24 8.00 8.15 -1.87
CA ASP A 24 9.13 7.23 -2.00
C ASP A 24 8.93 5.98 -1.13
N ASN A 25 8.50 6.18 0.13
CA ASN A 25 8.22 5.06 1.03
C ASN A 25 7.09 4.14 0.50
N ILE A 26 6.08 4.71 -0.16
CA ILE A 26 5.01 3.94 -0.81
C ILE A 26 5.56 3.20 -2.04
N ALA A 27 6.34 3.88 -2.88
CA ALA A 27 6.91 3.33 -4.12
C ALA A 27 7.90 2.18 -3.87
N MET A 28 8.54 2.13 -2.69
CA MET A 28 9.41 1.02 -2.29
C MET A 28 8.68 -0.30 -1.98
N LYS A 29 7.35 -0.32 -1.95
CA LYS A 29 6.55 -1.52 -1.64
C LYS A 29 6.05 -2.19 -2.93
N SER A 30 5.55 -3.41 -2.81
CA SER A 30 4.93 -4.12 -3.93
C SER A 30 3.81 -3.28 -4.56
N PRO A 31 3.86 -2.97 -5.87
CA PRO A 31 2.79 -2.23 -6.55
C PRO A 31 1.45 -2.98 -6.48
N ILE A 32 1.46 -4.32 -6.52
CA ILE A 32 0.25 -5.15 -6.35
C ILE A 32 -0.33 -4.92 -4.95
N ALA A 33 0.50 -4.98 -3.91
CA ALA A 33 0.06 -4.81 -2.53
C ALA A 33 -0.48 -3.40 -2.27
N ILE A 34 0.20 -2.35 -2.77
CA ILE A 34 -0.24 -0.95 -2.64
C ILE A 34 -1.58 -0.73 -3.31
N ARG A 35 -1.71 -1.12 -4.59
CA ARG A 35 -2.95 -0.94 -5.37
C ARG A 35 -4.10 -1.74 -4.75
N GLY A 36 -3.85 -3.01 -4.40
CA GLY A 36 -4.83 -3.89 -3.77
C GLY A 36 -5.33 -3.36 -2.42
N THR A 37 -4.43 -2.87 -1.57
CA THR A 37 -4.80 -2.27 -0.27
C THR A 37 -5.67 -1.04 -0.47
N LYS A 38 -5.30 -0.14 -1.39
CA LYS A 38 -6.11 1.06 -1.70
C LYS A 38 -7.49 0.68 -2.23
N LEU A 39 -7.57 -0.32 -3.10
CA LEU A 39 -8.82 -0.80 -3.66
C LEU A 39 -9.72 -1.41 -2.58
N ALA A 40 -9.16 -2.24 -1.70
CA ALA A 40 -9.88 -2.84 -0.57
C ALA A 40 -10.43 -1.79 0.40
N LEU A 41 -9.63 -0.78 0.74
CA LEU A 41 -10.06 0.34 1.61
C LEU A 41 -11.23 1.12 0.99
N ASN A 42 -11.12 1.44 -0.31
CA ASN A 42 -12.19 2.15 -1.02
C ASN A 42 -13.46 1.31 -1.13
N TYR A 43 -13.34 0.02 -1.46
CA TYR A 43 -14.48 -0.88 -1.55
C TYR A 43 -15.20 -0.98 -0.19
N SER A 44 -14.44 -1.15 0.90
CA SER A 44 -14.99 -1.29 2.25
C SER A 44 -15.71 -0.06 2.77
N ARG A 45 -15.43 1.13 2.23
CA ARG A 45 -16.13 2.36 2.60
C ARG A 45 -17.59 2.35 2.11
N ASP A 46 -17.82 1.76 0.96
CA ASP A 46 -19.08 1.89 0.22
C ASP A 46 -19.93 0.59 0.24
N HIS A 47 -19.47 -0.46 0.94
CA HIS A 47 -20.10 -1.79 0.95
C HIS A 47 -20.25 -2.37 2.37
N PRO A 48 -21.19 -3.31 2.57
CA PRO A 48 -21.28 -4.09 3.80
C PRO A 48 -19.98 -4.83 4.13
N ILE A 49 -19.79 -5.12 5.42
CA ILE A 49 -18.60 -5.80 5.93
C ILE A 49 -18.42 -7.17 5.27
N ASP A 50 -19.50 -7.94 5.14
CA ASP A 50 -19.44 -9.29 4.56
C ASP A 50 -18.97 -9.27 3.10
N ASP A 51 -19.51 -8.37 2.29
CA ASP A 51 -19.10 -8.17 0.90
C ASP A 51 -17.63 -7.72 0.81
N SER A 52 -17.23 -6.82 1.70
CA SER A 52 -15.85 -6.30 1.75
C SER A 52 -14.84 -7.38 2.12
N ILE A 53 -15.18 -8.26 3.07
CA ILE A 53 -14.36 -9.42 3.43
C ILE A 53 -14.28 -10.40 2.26
N GLN A 54 -15.39 -10.66 1.55
CA GLN A 54 -15.37 -11.52 0.37
C GLN A 54 -14.53 -10.92 -0.76
N PHE A 55 -14.63 -9.62 -0.99
CA PHE A 55 -13.80 -8.90 -1.95
C PHE A 55 -12.31 -9.09 -1.66
N ILE A 56 -11.87 -8.85 -0.41
CA ILE A 56 -10.47 -9.05 0.01
C ILE A 56 -10.03 -10.50 -0.19
N ARG A 57 -10.88 -11.48 0.14
CA ARG A 57 -10.57 -12.91 -0.04
C ARG A 57 -10.32 -13.25 -1.51
N ILE A 58 -11.25 -12.87 -2.39
CA ILE A 58 -11.14 -13.15 -3.83
C ILE A 58 -9.92 -12.45 -4.42
N TRP A 59 -9.71 -11.18 -4.07
CA TRP A 59 -8.54 -10.43 -4.49
C TRP A 59 -7.23 -11.12 -4.09
N ASN A 60 -7.09 -11.47 -2.80
CA ASN A 60 -5.89 -12.12 -2.27
C ASN A 60 -5.67 -13.52 -2.84
N GLN A 61 -6.72 -14.29 -3.15
CA GLN A 61 -6.57 -15.61 -3.79
C GLN A 61 -5.79 -15.52 -5.11
N SER A 62 -6.00 -14.46 -5.90
CA SER A 62 -5.24 -14.20 -7.11
C SER A 62 -3.90 -13.53 -6.83
N GLN A 63 -3.88 -12.46 -6.02
CA GLN A 63 -2.67 -11.64 -5.85
C GLN A 63 -1.57 -12.30 -5.02
N LEU A 64 -1.90 -13.23 -4.12
CA LEU A 64 -0.90 -14.00 -3.38
C LEU A 64 -0.10 -14.96 -4.28
N GLN A 65 -0.52 -15.16 -5.52
CA GLN A 65 0.23 -15.94 -6.52
C GLN A 65 1.25 -15.08 -7.30
N SER A 66 1.40 -13.80 -6.96
CA SER A 66 2.35 -12.91 -7.64
C SER A 66 3.80 -13.13 -7.23
N ASP A 67 4.73 -12.84 -8.15
CA ASP A 67 6.18 -12.84 -7.92
C ASP A 67 6.59 -11.88 -6.80
N ASP A 68 5.82 -10.81 -6.57
CA ASP A 68 6.06 -9.83 -5.52
C ASP A 68 6.06 -10.48 -4.13
N LEU A 69 5.21 -11.48 -3.88
CA LEU A 69 5.18 -12.17 -2.59
C LEU A 69 6.50 -12.93 -2.36
N LEU A 70 6.99 -13.63 -3.39
CA LEU A 70 8.26 -14.36 -3.33
C LEU A 70 9.45 -13.42 -3.18
N ARG A 71 9.51 -12.33 -3.97
CA ARG A 71 10.58 -11.34 -3.91
C ARG A 71 10.60 -10.60 -2.56
N GLY A 72 9.41 -10.20 -2.08
CA GLY A 72 9.26 -9.50 -0.81
C GLY A 72 9.67 -10.37 0.38
N SER A 73 9.23 -11.63 0.40
CA SER A 73 9.60 -12.59 1.45
C SER A 73 11.09 -12.92 1.43
N ALA A 74 11.67 -13.19 0.25
CA ALA A 74 13.10 -13.46 0.11
C ALA A 74 13.96 -12.28 0.61
N ALA A 75 13.61 -11.05 0.21
CA ALA A 75 14.30 -9.84 0.65
C ALA A 75 14.19 -9.62 2.16
N ALA A 76 13.04 -9.91 2.75
CA ALA A 76 12.85 -9.84 4.20
C ALA A 76 13.76 -10.84 4.95
N PHE A 77 13.88 -12.07 4.44
CA PHE A 77 14.78 -13.07 5.02
C PHE A 77 16.26 -12.71 4.84
N SER A 78 16.66 -12.13 3.71
CA SER A 78 18.04 -11.70 3.44
C SER A 78 18.39 -10.35 4.07
N LYS A 79 17.41 -9.63 4.65
CA LYS A 79 17.53 -8.24 5.14
C LYS A 79 17.95 -7.25 4.05
N GLU A 80 17.61 -7.55 2.80
CA GLU A 80 17.83 -6.67 1.66
C GLU A 80 16.56 -5.90 1.30
N LYS A 81 16.70 -4.84 0.50
CA LYS A 81 15.54 -4.13 -0.03
C LYS A 81 14.96 -4.92 -1.21
N PRO A 82 13.65 -5.25 -1.20
CA PRO A 82 13.03 -5.94 -2.33
C PRO A 82 13.04 -5.04 -3.56
N LYS A 83 13.23 -5.68 -4.73
CA LYS A 83 13.07 -5.04 -6.04
C LYS A 83 11.84 -5.64 -6.71
N PHE A 84 10.79 -4.85 -6.81
CA PHE A 84 9.56 -5.21 -7.50
C PHE A 84 9.62 -4.70 -8.94
N ASN A 85 8.91 -5.39 -9.85
CA ASN A 85 8.80 -4.94 -11.23
C ASN A 85 7.72 -3.86 -11.33
N ASP A 86 7.88 -2.93 -12.25
CA ASP A 86 6.79 -2.05 -12.64
C ASP A 86 5.74 -2.87 -13.39
N ILE A 87 4.48 -2.76 -12.96
CA ILE A 87 3.30 -3.42 -13.53
C ILE A 87 2.18 -2.43 -13.79
#